data_AF-A0AAD5VN16-F1
#
_entry.id   AF-A0AAD5VN16-F1
#
_cell.length_a   1.000
_cell.length_b   1.000
_cell.length_c   1.000
_cell.angle_alpha   90.00
_cell.angle_beta   90.00
_cell.angle_gamma   90.00
#
_symmetry.space_group_name_H-M   'P 1'
#
loop_
_entity.id
_entity.type
_entity.pdbx_description
1 polymer ?
#
loop_
_entity_poly.entity_id
_entity_poly.type
_entity_poly.pdbx_seq_one_letter_code
_entity_poly.pdbx_strand_id
1 'polypeptide(L)'
;MERLLGTTKPPTHILHIVNLRNVLYENKQPGIRLLLPLNVCRKKNYYLPWECEHERHEYERCQYDDYVRRMKKLAKEKAEAAEE
;
A
#
# COMPACT_ATOMS: atom_id res chain seq x y z
N MET A 1 -31.59 -11.31 -33.15
CA MET A 1 -30.40 -11.88 -32.51
C MET A 1 -29.20 -11.13 -33.06
N GLU A 2 -28.98 -9.93 -32.52
CA GLU A 2 -27.82 -9.59 -31.66
C GLU A 2 -26.54 -9.43 -32.48
N ARG A 3 -26.26 -8.23 -33.00
CA ARG A 3 -25.68 -7.00 -32.38
C ARG A 3 -24.23 -6.85 -32.86
N LEU A 4 -24.07 -5.96 -33.83
CA LEU A 4 -22.85 -5.23 -34.20
C LEU A 4 -22.25 -4.58 -32.95
N LEU A 5 -20.94 -4.70 -32.69
CA LEU A 5 -20.04 -3.70 -32.06
C LEU A 5 -18.61 -4.31 -32.18
N GLY A 6 -17.75 -3.93 -33.12
CA GLY A 6 -17.18 -2.60 -33.21
C GLY A 6 -16.17 -2.42 -32.08
N THR A 7 -14.87 -2.64 -32.35
CA THR A 7 -13.76 -2.43 -31.42
C THR A 7 -13.61 -0.94 -31.09
N THR A 8 -14.44 -0.44 -30.18
CA THR A 8 -14.27 0.90 -29.61
C THR A 8 -13.14 0.84 -28.58
N LYS A 9 -11.91 1.08 -29.05
CA LYS A 9 -10.76 1.35 -28.18
C LYS A 9 -11.14 2.51 -27.24
N PRO A 10 -11.11 2.32 -25.90
CA PRO A 10 -11.48 3.39 -24.98
C PRO A 10 -10.47 4.55 -25.08
N PRO A 11 -10.91 5.80 -24.85
CA PRO A 11 -10.05 6.97 -24.89
C PRO A 11 -8.85 6.78 -23.95
N THR A 12 -7.66 7.15 -24.42
CA THR A 12 -6.36 7.02 -23.73
C THR A 12 -6.34 7.55 -22.30
N HIS A 13 -7.28 8.42 -21.93
CA HIS A 13 -7.53 8.89 -20.58
C HIS A 13 -7.95 7.77 -19.59
N ILE A 14 -8.73 6.77 -20.04
CA ILE A 14 -9.17 5.64 -19.19
C ILE A 14 -7.99 4.68 -18.94
N LEU A 15 -7.08 4.51 -19.91
CA LEU A 15 -5.87 3.71 -19.74
C LEU A 15 -4.91 4.31 -18.68
N HIS A 16 -4.78 5.64 -18.63
CA HIS A 16 -4.00 6.34 -17.62
C HIS A 16 -4.58 6.20 -16.20
N ILE A 17 -5.90 6.25 -16.04
CA ILE A 17 -6.57 6.10 -14.73
C ILE A 17 -6.43 4.68 -14.19
N VAL A 18 -6.53 3.65 -15.04
CA VAL A 18 -6.31 2.24 -14.63
C VAL A 18 -4.85 2.00 -14.23
N ASN A 19 -3.90 2.68 -14.89
CA ASN A 19 -2.47 2.60 -14.54
C ASN A 19 -2.16 3.21 -13.16
N LEU A 20 -2.75 4.36 -12.81
CA LEU A 20 -2.61 4.96 -11.47
C LEU A 20 -3.20 4.09 -10.36
N ARG A 21 -4.31 3.40 -10.66
CA ARG A 21 -4.94 2.46 -9.72
C ARG A 21 -4.07 1.22 -9.48
N ASN A 22 -3.30 0.78 -10.48
CA ASN A 22 -2.33 -0.31 -10.35
C ASN A 22 -1.04 0.11 -9.61
N VAL A 23 -0.55 1.35 -9.79
CA VAL A 23 0.60 1.89 -9.03
C VAL A 23 0.28 1.92 -7.52
N LEU A 24 -0.96 2.21 -7.13
CA LEU A 24 -1.42 2.15 -5.74
C LEU A 24 -1.65 0.72 -5.23
N TYR A 25 -1.91 -0.26 -6.10
CA TYR A 25 -2.19 -1.64 -5.74
C TYR A 25 -0.94 -2.53 -5.71
N GLU A 26 0.08 -2.23 -6.51
CA GLU A 26 1.39 -2.90 -6.50
C GLU A 26 2.23 -2.52 -5.26
N ASN A 27 2.05 -1.30 -4.75
CA ASN A 27 2.57 -0.87 -3.46
C ASN A 27 1.63 -1.29 -2.33
N LYS A 28 1.33 -2.59 -2.22
CA LYS A 28 0.50 -3.18 -1.18
C LYS A 28 1.20 -3.02 0.18
N GLN A 29 1.13 -1.81 0.75
CA GLN A 29 1.64 -1.47 2.07
C GLN A 29 0.71 -2.14 3.09
N PRO A 30 1.13 -3.21 3.78
CA PRO A 30 0.31 -3.87 4.80
C PRO A 30 -0.13 -2.90 5.91
N GLY A 31 0.60 -1.80 6.14
CA GLY A 31 0.27 -0.78 7.14
C GLY A 31 -1.03 0.01 6.89
N ILE A 32 -1.60 0.04 5.68
CA ILE A 32 -2.81 0.83 5.38
C ILE A 32 -4.04 0.28 6.13
N ARG A 33 -4.11 -1.04 6.34
CA ARG A 33 -5.25 -1.66 7.04
C ARG A 33 -5.27 -1.33 8.53
N LEU A 34 -4.10 -1.14 9.15
CA LEU A 34 -3.94 -0.83 10.57
C LEU A 34 -4.04 0.68 10.86
N LEU A 35 -3.85 1.53 9.84
CA LEU A 35 -3.95 2.99 10.00
C LEU A 35 -5.40 3.46 10.24
N LEU A 36 -6.39 2.78 9.64
CA LEU A 36 -7.81 3.12 9.80
C LEU A 36 -8.29 2.99 11.27
N PRO A 37 -8.10 1.85 11.97
CA PRO A 37 -8.50 1.73 13.38
C PRO A 37 -7.76 2.70 14.30
N LEU A 38 -6.46 2.93 14.07
CA LEU A 38 -5.67 3.89 14.86
C LEU A 38 -6.22 5.32 14.73
N ASN A 39 -6.59 5.75 13.51
CA ASN A 39 -7.17 7.07 13.29
C ASN A 39 -8.59 7.21 13.88
N VAL A 40 -9.36 6.12 13.90
CA VAL A 40 -10.64 6.10 14.60
C VAL A 40 -10.44 6.25 16.11
N CYS A 41 -9.49 5.52 16.71
CA CYS A 41 -9.17 5.65 18.14
C CYS A 41 -8.70 7.07 18.50
N ARG A 42 -7.76 7.63 17.72
CA ARG A 42 -7.25 8.99 17.92
C ARG A 42 -8.35 10.04 17.88
N LYS A 43 -9.28 9.94 16.94
CA LYS A 43 -10.41 10.88 16.81
C LYS A 43 -11.41 10.76 17.96
N LYS A 44 -11.67 9.54 18.45
CA LYS A 44 -12.56 9.29 19.60
C LYS A 44 -11.98 9.83 20.91
N ASN A 45 -10.68 9.65 21.11
CA ASN A 45 -9.98 9.96 22.36
C ASN A 45 -9.20 11.28 22.30
N TYR A 46 -9.53 12.19 21.38
CA TYR A 46 -8.87 13.50 21.24
C TYR A 46 -7.33 13.45 21.21
N TYR A 47 -6.77 12.40 20.60
CA TYR A 47 -5.33 12.19 20.46
C TYR A 47 -4.57 12.08 21.80
N LEU A 48 -5.24 11.65 22.87
CA LEU A 48 -4.59 11.38 24.15
C LEU A 48 -3.51 10.27 24.00
N PRO A 49 -2.30 10.48 24.55
CA PRO A 49 -1.16 9.61 24.27
C PRO A 49 -1.24 8.22 24.93
N TRP A 50 -2.10 8.01 25.93
CA TRP A 50 -2.25 6.73 26.64
C TRP A 50 -3.44 5.87 26.19
N GLU A 51 -4.44 6.42 25.49
CA GLU A 51 -5.70 5.71 25.18
C GLU A 51 -5.62 4.76 23.96
N CYS A 52 -4.66 4.98 23.05
CA CYS A 52 -4.53 4.24 21.79
C CYS A 52 -3.15 3.57 21.69
N GLU A 53 -2.69 2.90 22.75
CA GLU A 53 -1.39 2.23 22.76
C GLU A 53 -1.40 0.96 21.91
N HIS A 54 -2.46 0.15 22.01
CA HIS A 54 -2.55 -1.12 21.31
C HIS A 54 -2.49 -0.94 19.79
N GLU A 55 -3.40 -0.16 19.20
CA GLU A 55 -3.45 0.08 17.76
C GLU A 55 -2.20 0.79 17.23
N ARG A 56 -1.53 1.58 18.07
CA ARG A 56 -0.26 2.23 17.74
C ARG A 56 0.87 1.21 17.65
N HIS A 57 0.99 0.35 18.65
CA HIS A 57 2.00 -0.69 18.67
C HIS A 57 1.79 -1.70 17.52
N GLU A 58 0.54 -2.04 17.18
CA GLU A 58 0.24 -2.87 16.01
C GLU A 58 0.68 -2.21 14.70
N TYR A 59 0.42 -0.91 14.56
CA TYR A 59 0.83 -0.14 13.39
C TYR A 59 2.36 -0.07 13.27
N GLU A 60 3.07 0.19 14.37
CA GLU A 60 4.53 0.26 14.41
C GLU A 60 5.19 -1.08 14.09
N ARG A 61 4.66 -2.19 14.63
CA ARG A 61 5.11 -3.55 14.29
C ARG A 61 4.99 -3.82 12.79
N CYS A 62 3.85 -3.48 12.19
CA CYS A 62 3.65 -3.66 10.76
C CYS A 62 4.62 -2.81 9.91
N GLN A 63 4.89 -1.56 10.31
CA GLN A 63 5.88 -0.71 9.64
C GLN A 63 7.29 -1.29 9.72
N TYR A 64 7.64 -1.86 10.87
CA TYR A 64 8.93 -2.51 11.07
C TYR A 64 9.10 -3.74 10.17
N ASP A 65 8.09 -4.60 10.08
CA ASP A 65 8.11 -5.78 9.22
C ASP A 65 8.30 -5.41 7.73
N ASP A 66 7.63 -4.35 7.28
CA ASP A 66 7.79 -3.81 5.93
C ASP A 66 9.18 -3.23 5.67
N TYR A 67 9.74 -2.54 6.66
CA TYR A 67 11.10 -2.02 6.58
C TYR A 67 12.10 -3.17 6.44
N VAL A 68 12.01 -4.20 7.29
CA VAL A 68 12.89 -5.37 7.24
C VAL A 68 12.77 -6.10 5.91
N ARG A 69 11.55 -6.28 5.39
CA ARG A 69 11.32 -6.88 4.06
C ARG A 69 12.01 -6.09 2.95
N ARG A 70 11.91 -4.76 2.95
CA ARG A 70 12.56 -3.88 1.97
C ARG A 70 14.09 -3.92 2.09
N MET A 71 14.61 -3.92 3.31
CA MET A 71 16.05 -4.04 3.58
C MET A 71 16.62 -5.36 3.04
N LYS A 72 15.92 -6.48 3.24
CA LYS A 72 16.32 -7.78 2.69
C LYS A 72 16.34 -7.79 1.16
N LYS A 73 15.35 -7.17 0.52
CA LYS A 73 15.30 -7.04 -0.95
C LYS A 73 16.49 -6.23 -1.46
N LEU A 74 16.76 -5.08 -0.84
CA LEU A 74 17.89 -4.22 -1.22
C LEU A 74 19.23 -4.89 -0.97
N ALA A 75 19.38 -5.63 0.14
CA ALA A 75 20.61 -6.37 0.43
C ALA A 75 20.86 -7.47 -0.61
N LYS A 76 19.81 -8.16 -1.06
CA LYS A 76 19.89 -9.16 -2.14
C LYS A 76 20.31 -8.52 -3.46
N GLU A 77 19.67 -7.43 -3.86
CA GLU A 77 20.01 -6.70 -5.09
C GLU A 77 21.46 -6.18 -5.07
N LYS A 78 21.95 -5.70 -3.91
CA LYS A 78 23.34 -5.27 -3.75
C LYS A 78 24.35 -6.41 -3.82
N ALA A 79 24.00 -7.59 -3.32
CA ALA A 79 24.86 -8.77 -3.40
C ALA A 79 24.96 -9.25 -4.85
N GLU A 80 23.82 -9.36 -5.56
CA GLU A 80 23.77 -9.71 -6.98
C GLU A 80 24.59 -8.72 -7.84
N ALA A 81 24.46 -7.41 -7.58
CA ALA A 81 25.23 -6.38 -8.29
C ALA A 81 26.74 -6.33 -7.95
N ALA A 82 27.18 -7.01 -6.88
CA ALA A 82 28.59 -7.12 -6.53
C ALA A 82 29.22 -8.42 -7.06
N GLU A 83 28.39 -9.41 -7.42
CA GLU A 83 28.81 -10.65 -8.06
C GLU A 83 28.92 -10.52 -9.60
N GLU A 84 28.27 -9.51 -10.18
CA GLU A 84 28.34 -9.12 -11.59
C GLU A 84 29.54 -8.18 -11.87
#